data_AF-A0A7K0KY26-F1
#
_entry.id   AF-A0A7K0KY26-F1
#
_cell.length_a   1.000
_cell.length_b   1.000
_cell.length_c   1.000
_cell.angle_alpha   90.00
_cell.angle_beta   90.00
_cell.angle_gamma   90.00
#
_symmetry.space_group_name_H-M   'P 1'
#
loop_
_entity.id
_entity.type
_entity.pdbx_description
1 polymer ?
#
loop_
_entity_poly.entity_id
_entity_poly.type
_entity_poly.pdbx_seq_one_letter_code
_entity_poly.pdbx_strand_id
1 'polypeptide(L)'
;MINLTSGQWGTLYNVFSFGLISMLACTVFTLVSQSRVLPKYRSALVLSSMVTFIAAYHYFRIFNSYNEASKMGAVTVGSGQGAFNEAYRYVDWILTVPLLLVEVVAVLALAKAASSSLITRLVPASAAMIALGYPGEIATENSTKILWGVLSTIPFLYILYVLFVELGKSLERQPDGVAATIGRLRLLLIATWGVYPISY
;
A
#
# COMPACT_ATOMS: atom_id res chain seq x y z
N MET A 1 12.81 -20.58 -13.13
CA MET A 1 13.79 -19.99 -12.18
C MET A 1 14.46 -18.82 -12.87
N ILE A 2 14.73 -17.74 -12.14
CA ILE A 2 15.41 -16.55 -12.62
C ILE A 2 16.85 -16.59 -12.10
N ASN A 3 17.84 -16.53 -12.99
CA ASN A 3 19.25 -16.49 -12.60
C ASN A 3 19.64 -15.06 -12.21
N LEU A 4 20.27 -14.90 -11.05
CA LEU A 4 20.76 -13.63 -10.54
C LEU A 4 22.26 -13.68 -10.34
N THR A 5 22.95 -12.60 -10.69
CA THR A 5 24.33 -12.37 -10.22
C THR A 5 24.33 -12.21 -8.70
N SER A 6 25.47 -12.47 -8.04
CA SER A 6 25.60 -12.28 -6.59
C SER A 6 25.25 -10.85 -6.15
N GLY A 7 25.59 -9.84 -6.97
CA GLY A 7 25.23 -8.45 -6.71
C GLY A 7 23.72 -8.19 -6.79
N GLN A 8 23.04 -8.71 -7.82
CA GLN A 8 21.57 -8.61 -7.93
C GLN A 8 20.88 -9.30 -6.77
N TRP A 9 21.31 -10.52 -6.43
CA TRP A 9 20.72 -11.26 -5.33
C TRP A 9 20.89 -10.53 -3.99
N GLY A 10 22.11 -10.07 -3.71
CA GLY A 10 22.43 -9.34 -2.48
C GLY A 10 21.70 -8.00 -2.39
N THR A 11 21.47 -7.33 -3.52
CA THR A 11 20.70 -6.07 -3.56
C THR A 11 19.25 -6.32 -3.13
N LEU A 12 18.57 -7.29 -3.73
CA LEU A 12 17.18 -7.62 -3.37
C LEU A 12 17.06 -8.06 -1.91
N TYR A 13 17.99 -8.89 -1.44
CA TYR A 13 18.05 -9.31 -0.04
C TYR A 13 18.12 -8.11 0.92
N ASN A 14 19.05 -7.18 0.66
CA ASN A 14 19.23 -6.00 1.51
C ASN A 14 18.04 -5.03 1.41
N VAL A 15 17.40 -4.90 0.25
CA VAL A 15 16.19 -4.08 0.08
C VAL A 15 15.02 -4.63 0.91
N PHE A 16 14.80 -5.95 0.91
CA PHE A 16 13.77 -6.56 1.74
C PHE A 16 14.06 -6.41 3.24
N SER A 17 15.33 -6.58 3.64
CA SER A 17 15.76 -6.33 5.03
C SER A 17 15.56 -4.86 5.44
N PHE A 18 15.94 -3.93 4.57
CA PHE A 18 15.76 -2.49 4.78
C PHE A 18 14.27 -2.11 4.90
N GLY A 19 13.41 -2.67 4.04
CA GLY A 19 11.97 -2.48 4.10
C GLY A 19 11.40 -2.96 5.44
N LEU A 20 11.77 -4.17 5.88
CA LEU A 20 11.34 -4.73 7.16
C LEU A 20 11.67 -3.81 8.34
N ILE A 21 12.93 -3.40 8.49
CA ILE A 21 13.34 -2.58 9.64
C ILE A 21 12.72 -1.19 9.60
N SER A 22 12.55 -0.61 8.40
CA SER A 22 11.93 0.70 8.21
C SER A 22 10.46 0.69 8.65
N MET A 23 9.72 -0.38 8.33
CA MET A 23 8.33 -0.53 8.77
C MET A 23 8.22 -0.67 10.29
N LEU A 24 9.06 -1.51 10.92
CA LEU A 24 9.11 -1.66 12.37
C LEU A 24 9.44 -0.34 13.09
N ALA A 25 10.45 0.38 12.60
CA ALA A 25 10.84 1.67 13.16
C ALA A 25 9.70 2.70 13.06
N CYS A 26 9.00 2.73 11.92
CA CYS A 26 7.86 3.62 11.71
C CYS A 26 6.68 3.27 12.63
N THR A 27 6.40 1.98 12.84
CA THR A 27 5.39 1.52 13.82
C THR A 27 5.69 2.07 15.21
N VAL A 28 6.91 1.89 15.70
CA VAL A 28 7.30 2.39 17.03
C VAL A 28 7.21 3.92 17.08
N PHE A 29 7.71 4.60 16.05
CA PHE A 29 7.71 6.06 15.98
C PHE A 29 6.29 6.63 16.06
N THR A 30 5.36 6.08 15.27
CA THR A 30 3.97 6.56 15.20
C THR A 30 3.19 6.25 16.48
N LEU A 31 3.42 5.09 17.11
CA LEU A 31 2.85 4.76 18.42
C LEU A 31 3.31 5.71 19.52
N VAL A 32 4.61 6.00 19.60
CA VAL A 32 5.19 6.89 20.63
C VAL A 32 4.82 8.35 20.38
N SER A 33 4.55 8.73 19.13
CA SER A 33 4.23 10.11 18.75
C SER A 33 2.79 10.53 19.06
N GLN A 34 1.91 9.63 19.53
CA GLN A 34 0.50 9.94 19.81
C GLN A 34 0.29 11.11 20.77
N SER A 35 1.16 11.26 21.77
CA SER A 35 1.07 12.37 22.74
C SER A 35 1.45 13.74 22.15
N ARG A 36 2.09 13.76 20.97
CA ARG A 36 2.54 14.98 20.28
C ARG A 36 1.45 15.64 19.44
N VAL A 37 0.30 14.99 19.28
CA VAL A 37 -0.85 15.50 18.54
C VAL A 37 -2.09 15.60 19.42
N LEU A 38 -3.03 16.46 19.03
CA LEU A 38 -4.32 16.59 19.71
C LEU A 38 -5.09 15.25 19.67
N PRO A 39 -5.90 14.95 20.70
CA PRO A 39 -6.62 13.67 20.81
C PRO A 39 -7.40 13.27 19.54
N LYS A 40 -8.01 14.24 18.86
CA LYS A 40 -8.77 14.03 17.61
C LYS A 40 -7.95 13.49 16.43
N TYR A 41 -6.62 13.59 16.46
CA TYR A 41 -5.72 13.10 15.40
C TYR A 41 -4.98 11.81 15.76
N ARG A 42 -5.10 11.32 17.00
CA ARG A 42 -4.36 10.14 17.46
C ARG A 42 -4.77 8.87 16.71
N SER A 43 -6.03 8.76 16.31
CA SER A 43 -6.52 7.63 15.51
C SER A 43 -5.76 7.49 14.19
N ALA A 44 -5.40 8.60 13.53
CA ALA A 44 -4.58 8.57 12.32
C ALA A 44 -3.18 7.97 12.58
N LEU A 45 -2.53 8.34 13.68
CA LEU A 45 -1.23 7.76 14.04
C LEU A 45 -1.33 6.27 14.39
N VAL A 46 -2.42 5.85 15.05
CA VAL A 46 -2.68 4.43 15.31
C VAL A 46 -2.88 3.65 14.02
N LEU A 47 -3.64 4.20 13.05
CA LEU A 47 -3.79 3.58 11.73
C LEU A 47 -2.44 3.46 11.00
N SER A 48 -1.62 4.51 11.04
CA SER A 48 -0.25 4.50 10.49
C SER A 48 0.62 3.41 11.15
N SER A 49 0.50 3.25 12.47
CA SER A 49 1.18 2.20 13.22
C SER A 49 0.72 0.81 12.79
N MET A 50 -0.59 0.61 12.61
CA MET A 50 -1.16 -0.66 12.16
C MET A 50 -0.72 -1.00 10.74
N VAL A 51 -0.76 -0.03 9.81
CA VAL A 51 -0.31 -0.21 8.43
C VAL A 51 1.13 -0.69 8.40
N THR A 52 2.02 0.02 9.10
CA THR A 52 3.45 -0.31 9.13
C THR A 52 3.74 -1.61 9.87
N PHE A 53 2.96 -1.96 10.89
CA PHE A 53 3.11 -3.23 11.59
C PHE A 53 2.72 -4.43 10.70
N ILE A 54 1.59 -4.32 9.99
CA ILE A 54 1.14 -5.33 9.03
C ILE A 54 2.18 -5.46 7.90
N ALA A 55 2.68 -4.34 7.37
CA ALA A 55 3.72 -4.32 6.36
C ALA A 55 5.03 -4.95 6.86
N ALA A 56 5.44 -4.68 8.10
CA ALA A 56 6.62 -5.30 8.70
C ALA A 56 6.50 -6.83 8.73
N TYR A 57 5.36 -7.36 9.18
CA TYR A 57 5.11 -8.79 9.16
C TYR A 57 5.21 -9.37 7.73
N HIS A 58 4.58 -8.73 6.75
CA HIS A 58 4.63 -9.21 5.36
C HIS A 58 6.03 -9.08 4.75
N TYR A 59 6.79 -8.03 5.05
CA TYR A 59 8.20 -7.92 4.63
C TYR A 59 9.06 -9.02 5.24
N PHE A 60 8.82 -9.42 6.49
CA PHE A 60 9.49 -10.58 7.08
C PHE A 60 9.16 -11.87 6.33
N ARG A 61 7.88 -12.08 5.97
CA ARG A 61 7.46 -13.25 5.16
C ARG A 61 8.07 -13.23 3.75
N ILE A 62 8.11 -12.07 3.10
CA ILE A 62 8.71 -11.86 1.77
C ILE A 62 10.21 -12.15 1.83
N PHE A 63 10.91 -11.62 2.83
CA PHE A 63 12.34 -11.83 3.04
C PHE A 63 12.67 -13.33 3.20
N ASN A 64 11.91 -14.04 4.03
CA ASN A 64 12.08 -15.49 4.20
C ASN A 64 11.77 -16.25 2.91
N SER A 65 10.66 -15.92 2.25
CA SER A 65 10.28 -16.55 0.98
C SER A 65 11.32 -16.34 -0.12
N TYR A 66 11.92 -15.15 -0.20
CA TYR A 66 13.01 -14.87 -1.13
C TYR A 66 14.23 -15.75 -0.85
N ASN A 67 14.61 -15.88 0.42
CA ASN A 67 15.74 -16.72 0.82
C ASN A 67 15.47 -18.21 0.54
N GLU A 68 14.28 -18.71 0.89
CA GLU A 68 13.87 -20.10 0.69
C GLU A 68 13.74 -20.47 -0.80
N ALA A 69 13.29 -19.52 -1.64
CA ALA A 69 13.19 -19.71 -3.08
C ALA A 69 14.53 -19.63 -3.81
N SER A 70 15.60 -19.20 -3.12
CA SER A 70 16.92 -18.98 -3.69
C SER A 70 17.83 -20.20 -3.54
N LYS A 71 18.32 -20.75 -4.66
CA LYS A 71 19.28 -21.85 -4.67
C LYS A 71 20.31 -21.66 -5.79
N MET A 72 21.60 -21.79 -5.44
CA MET A 72 22.72 -21.74 -6.40
C MET A 72 22.70 -20.53 -7.36
N GLY A 73 22.32 -19.35 -6.85
CA GLY A 73 22.25 -18.12 -7.65
C GLY A 73 21.00 -17.98 -8.52
N ALA A 74 20.00 -18.84 -8.34
CA ALA A 74 18.72 -18.75 -9.02
C ALA A 74 17.56 -18.62 -8.03
N VAL A 75 16.51 -17.90 -8.40
CA VAL A 75 15.27 -17.75 -7.62
C VAL A 75 14.14 -18.48 -8.32
N THR A 76 13.45 -19.35 -7.60
CA THR A 76 12.23 -20.00 -8.08
C THR A 76 11.06 -19.02 -7.99
N VAL A 77 10.34 -18.81 -9.08
CA VAL A 77 9.18 -17.90 -9.17
C VAL A 77 7.97 -18.66 -9.68
N GLY A 78 6.78 -18.18 -9.35
CA GLY A 78 5.50 -18.80 -9.71
C GLY A 78 4.67 -19.18 -8.47
N SER A 79 3.64 -20.00 -8.66
CA SER A 79 2.67 -20.38 -7.62
C SER A 79 2.98 -21.71 -6.92
N GLY A 80 4.06 -22.40 -7.32
CA GLY A 80 4.44 -23.70 -6.76
C GLY A 80 5.05 -23.61 -5.36
N GLN A 81 5.02 -24.72 -4.62
CA GLN A 81 5.69 -24.83 -3.32
C GLN A 81 7.19 -24.54 -3.46
N GLY A 82 7.74 -23.67 -2.59
CA GLY A 82 9.14 -23.26 -2.64
C GLY A 82 9.45 -22.17 -3.67
N ALA A 83 8.46 -21.68 -4.41
CA ALA A 83 8.61 -20.47 -5.21
C ALA A 83 8.48 -19.21 -4.34
N PHE A 84 9.07 -18.12 -4.82
CA PHE A 84 8.89 -16.79 -4.25
C PHE A 84 7.41 -16.40 -4.30
N ASN A 85 6.83 -16.15 -3.13
CA ASN A 85 5.39 -16.04 -2.99
C ASN A 85 4.93 -14.57 -3.01
N GLU A 86 4.41 -14.14 -4.16
CA GLU A 86 3.87 -12.78 -4.35
C GLU A 86 2.59 -12.50 -3.53
N ALA A 87 1.89 -13.53 -3.06
CA ALA A 87 0.64 -13.36 -2.33
C ALA A 87 0.82 -12.59 -1.01
N TYR A 88 2.00 -12.65 -0.37
CA TYR A 88 2.25 -11.88 0.85
C TYR A 88 2.08 -10.38 0.63
N ARG A 89 2.48 -9.86 -0.54
CA ARG A 89 2.34 -8.45 -0.88
C ARG A 89 0.89 -8.07 -1.17
N TYR A 90 0.15 -8.93 -1.85
CA TYR A 90 -1.29 -8.70 -2.10
C TYR A 90 -2.13 -8.76 -0.83
N VAL A 91 -1.81 -9.67 0.10
CA VAL A 91 -2.45 -9.73 1.42
C VAL A 91 -2.08 -8.51 2.26
N ASP A 92 -0.84 -8.03 2.18
CA ASP A 92 -0.47 -6.75 2.78
C ASP A 92 -1.34 -5.61 2.22
N TRP A 93 -1.47 -5.50 0.90
CA TRP A 93 -2.21 -4.43 0.26
C TRP A 93 -3.70 -4.45 0.56
N ILE A 94 -4.36 -5.61 0.52
CA ILE A 94 -5.81 -5.67 0.80
C ILE A 94 -6.13 -5.23 2.24
N LEU A 95 -5.17 -5.36 3.17
CA LEU A 95 -5.28 -4.90 4.55
C LEU A 95 -4.88 -3.43 4.71
N THR A 96 -3.77 -3.01 4.10
CA THR A 96 -3.15 -1.70 4.36
C THR A 96 -3.69 -0.58 3.49
N VAL A 97 -4.02 -0.84 2.23
CA VAL A 97 -4.53 0.18 1.29
C VAL A 97 -5.83 0.83 1.80
N PRO A 98 -6.83 0.06 2.30
CA PRO A 98 -8.00 0.67 2.92
C PRO A 98 -7.66 1.53 4.15
N LEU A 99 -6.73 1.07 4.99
CA LEU A 99 -6.32 1.78 6.21
C LEU A 99 -5.59 3.09 5.87
N LEU A 100 -4.73 3.11 4.86
CA LEU A 100 -4.07 4.32 4.36
C LEU A 100 -5.10 5.36 3.90
N LEU A 101 -6.16 4.94 3.21
CA LEU A 101 -7.23 5.85 2.79
C LEU A 101 -8.06 6.36 3.97
N VAL A 102 -8.35 5.51 4.96
CA VAL A 102 -9.02 5.92 6.20
C VAL A 102 -8.15 6.91 6.99
N GLU A 103 -6.83 6.70 7.04
CA GLU A 103 -5.87 7.58 7.70
C GLU A 103 -5.91 9.00 7.10
N VAL A 104 -5.91 9.12 5.78
CA VAL A 104 -6.03 10.41 5.07
C VAL A 104 -7.31 11.15 5.46
N VAL A 105 -8.43 10.43 5.61
CA VAL A 105 -9.70 11.03 6.05
C VAL A 105 -9.64 11.41 7.54
N ALA A 106 -9.00 10.58 8.37
CA ALA A 106 -8.90 10.79 9.81
C ALA A 106 -8.07 12.06 10.16
N VAL A 107 -6.99 12.34 9.43
CA VAL A 107 -6.16 13.54 9.68
C VAL A 107 -6.89 14.86 9.39
N LEU A 108 -7.94 14.83 8.57
CA LEU A 108 -8.73 16.02 8.25
C LEU A 108 -9.75 16.40 9.34
N ALA A 109 -10.02 15.49 10.30
CA ALA A 109 -10.99 15.69 11.38
C ALA A 109 -12.34 16.25 10.89
N LEU A 110 -12.85 15.72 9.77
CA LEU A 110 -14.10 16.15 9.15
C LEU A 110 -15.32 15.82 10.01
N ALA A 111 -16.44 16.48 9.73
CA ALA A 111 -17.74 16.08 10.29
C ALA A 111 -18.06 14.61 9.94
N LYS A 112 -18.71 13.90 10.86
CA LYS A 112 -18.96 12.45 10.77
C LYS A 112 -19.60 12.04 9.43
N ALA A 113 -20.57 12.80 8.94
CA ALA A 113 -21.25 12.51 7.67
C ALA A 113 -20.29 12.58 6.46
N ALA A 114 -19.44 13.61 6.40
CA ALA A 114 -18.45 13.77 5.33
C ALA A 114 -17.37 12.68 5.40
N SER A 115 -16.86 12.40 6.60
CA SER A 115 -15.89 11.32 6.82
C SER A 115 -16.47 9.96 6.40
N SER A 116 -17.68 9.64 6.85
CA SER A 116 -18.37 8.38 6.49
C SER A 116 -18.56 8.26 4.98
N SER A 117 -19.02 9.33 4.32
CA SER A 117 -19.20 9.33 2.85
C SER A 117 -17.90 9.08 2.08
N LEU A 118 -16.76 9.57 2.57
CA LEU A 118 -15.47 9.34 1.91
C LEU A 118 -15.00 7.90 2.15
N ILE A 119 -15.08 7.42 3.39
CA ILE A 119 -14.66 6.06 3.77
C ILE A 119 -15.49 5.00 3.02
N THR A 120 -16.81 5.15 2.92
CA THR A 120 -17.68 4.19 2.22
C THR A 120 -17.46 4.14 0.72
N ARG A 121 -16.85 5.18 0.13
CA ARG A 121 -16.43 5.20 -1.27
C ARG A 121 -15.03 4.60 -1.44
N LEU A 122 -14.09 5.01 -0.58
CA LEU A 122 -12.67 4.66 -0.69
C LEU A 122 -12.37 3.22 -0.30
N VAL A 123 -12.91 2.74 0.82
CA VAL A 123 -12.57 1.40 1.36
C VAL A 123 -13.03 0.28 0.42
N PRO A 124 -14.30 0.20 -0.02
CA PRO A 124 -14.72 -0.85 -0.95
C PRO A 124 -14.00 -0.77 -2.29
N ALA A 125 -13.75 0.45 -2.81
CA ALA A 125 -13.00 0.63 -4.05
C ALA A 125 -11.56 0.10 -3.91
N SER A 126 -10.88 0.38 -2.80
CA SER A 126 -9.54 -0.14 -2.56
C SER A 126 -9.49 -1.66 -2.43
N ALA A 127 -10.47 -2.26 -1.74
CA ALA A 127 -10.57 -3.72 -1.66
C ALA A 127 -10.82 -4.33 -3.04
N ALA A 128 -11.73 -3.76 -3.83
CA ALA A 128 -12.01 -4.20 -5.20
C ALA A 128 -10.78 -4.07 -6.11
N MET A 129 -10.03 -2.97 -6.02
CA MET A 129 -8.79 -2.76 -6.77
C MET A 129 -7.79 -3.89 -6.55
N ILE A 130 -7.50 -4.22 -5.29
CA ILE A 130 -6.55 -5.29 -4.96
C ILE A 130 -7.09 -6.66 -5.35
N ALA A 131 -8.37 -6.93 -5.07
CA ALA A 131 -9.01 -8.21 -5.41
C ALA A 131 -9.02 -8.48 -6.92
N LEU A 132 -9.27 -7.46 -7.74
CA LEU A 132 -9.24 -7.57 -9.21
C LEU A 132 -7.82 -7.71 -9.76
N GLY A 133 -6.79 -7.17 -9.09
CA GLY A 133 -5.41 -7.27 -9.55
C GLY A 133 -4.78 -8.64 -9.35
N TYR A 134 -5.16 -9.34 -8.28
CA TYR A 134 -4.52 -10.60 -7.88
C TYR A 134 -4.62 -11.74 -8.91
N PRO A 135 -5.77 -11.99 -9.58
CA PRO A 135 -5.84 -13.04 -10.60
C PRO A 135 -4.85 -12.85 -11.76
N GLY A 136 -4.60 -11.61 -12.18
CA GLY A 136 -3.61 -11.36 -13.23
C GLY A 136 -2.16 -11.36 -12.73
N GLU A 137 -1.92 -11.15 -11.43
CA GLU A 137 -0.57 -11.28 -10.83
C GLU A 137 -0.06 -12.72 -10.93
N ILE A 138 -0.95 -13.68 -10.63
CA ILE A 138 -0.63 -15.11 -10.67
C ILE A 138 -0.84 -15.74 -12.05
N ALA A 139 -1.25 -14.95 -13.05
CA ALA A 139 -1.51 -15.45 -14.39
C ALA A 139 -0.21 -15.73 -15.14
N THR A 140 -0.18 -16.85 -15.86
CA THR A 140 0.93 -17.21 -16.77
C THR A 140 0.73 -16.62 -18.17
N GLU A 141 -0.52 -16.29 -18.53
CA GLU A 141 -0.89 -15.73 -19.83
C GLU A 141 -0.97 -14.21 -19.80
N ASN A 142 -0.31 -13.56 -20.76
CA ASN A 142 -0.27 -12.10 -20.85
C ASN A 142 -1.66 -11.47 -21.10
N SER A 143 -2.54 -12.14 -21.85
CA SER A 143 -3.92 -11.69 -22.09
C SER A 143 -4.73 -11.59 -20.80
N THR A 144 -4.65 -12.62 -19.96
CA THR A 144 -5.30 -12.68 -18.65
C THR A 144 -4.75 -11.61 -17.72
N LYS A 145 -3.42 -11.44 -17.69
CA LYS A 145 -2.76 -10.38 -16.90
C LYS A 145 -3.26 -8.98 -17.30
N ILE A 146 -3.28 -8.67 -18.59
CA ILE A 146 -3.76 -7.38 -19.10
C ILE A 146 -5.23 -7.16 -18.74
N LEU A 147 -6.10 -8.17 -18.93
CA LEU A 147 -7.52 -8.06 -18.63
C LEU A 147 -7.75 -7.67 -17.15
N TRP A 148 -7.14 -8.39 -16.22
CA TRP A 148 -7.29 -8.13 -14.79
C TRP A 148 -6.61 -6.82 -14.36
N GLY A 149 -5.49 -6.44 -14.99
CA GLY A 149 -4.87 -5.13 -14.80
C GLY A 149 -5.79 -3.97 -15.21
N VAL A 150 -6.47 -4.08 -16.35
CA VAL A 150 -7.46 -3.09 -16.80
C VAL A 150 -8.65 -3.04 -15.84
N LEU A 151 -9.17 -4.19 -15.41
CA LEU A 151 -10.28 -4.24 -14.45
C LEU A 151 -9.90 -3.64 -13.09
N SER A 152 -8.70 -3.89 -12.59
CA SER A 152 -8.17 -3.30 -11.36
C SER A 152 -7.93 -1.79 -11.47
N THR A 153 -7.62 -1.30 -12.67
CA THR A 153 -7.42 0.14 -12.92
C THR A 153 -8.71 0.95 -12.75
N ILE A 154 -9.88 0.37 -12.99
CA ILE A 154 -11.18 1.07 -12.85
C ILE A 154 -11.40 1.60 -11.42
N PRO A 155 -11.38 0.76 -10.36
CA PRO A 155 -11.50 1.25 -8.99
C PRO A 155 -10.31 2.12 -8.57
N PHE A 156 -9.11 1.92 -9.13
CA PHE A 156 -7.97 2.83 -8.88
C PHE A 156 -8.28 4.25 -9.35
N LEU A 157 -8.77 4.42 -10.58
CA LEU A 157 -9.18 5.73 -11.12
C LEU A 157 -10.34 6.33 -10.31
N TYR A 158 -11.27 5.50 -9.82
CA TYR A 158 -12.33 5.97 -8.93
C TYR A 158 -11.78 6.49 -7.58
N ILE A 159 -10.79 5.82 -6.98
CA ILE A 159 -10.10 6.31 -5.77
C ILE A 159 -9.46 7.66 -6.05
N LEU A 160 -8.76 7.81 -7.18
CA LEU A 160 -8.16 9.09 -7.58
C LEU A 160 -9.25 10.18 -7.76
N TYR A 161 -10.36 9.87 -8.40
CA TYR A 161 -11.50 10.79 -8.49
C TYR A 161 -11.97 11.24 -7.10
N VAL A 162 -12.19 10.30 -6.16
CA VAL A 162 -12.65 10.64 -4.81
C VAL A 162 -11.62 11.50 -4.07
N LEU A 163 -10.32 11.20 -4.19
CA LEU A 163 -9.25 11.97 -3.54
C LEU A 163 -9.05 13.37 -4.13
N PHE A 164 -9.19 13.54 -5.44
CA PHE A 164 -8.94 14.82 -6.09
C PHE A 164 -10.17 15.72 -6.12
N VAL A 165 -11.35 15.14 -6.30
CA VAL A 165 -12.61 15.87 -6.45
C VAL A 165 -13.38 15.92 -5.13
N GLU A 166 -13.77 14.78 -4.58
CA GLU A 166 -14.68 14.72 -3.43
C GLU A 166 -14.02 15.19 -2.14
N LEU A 167 -12.78 14.74 -1.88
CA LEU A 167 -11.97 15.23 -0.78
C LEU A 167 -11.62 16.71 -0.98
N GLY A 168 -11.41 17.13 -2.23
CA GLY A 168 -11.08 18.51 -2.60
C GLY A 168 -12.13 19.51 -2.11
N LYS A 169 -13.42 19.18 -2.23
CA LYS A 169 -14.54 19.98 -1.69
C LYS A 169 -14.45 20.22 -0.17
N SER A 170 -13.79 19.31 0.56
CA SER A 170 -13.59 19.47 2.01
C SER A 170 -12.39 20.35 2.36
N LEU A 171 -11.46 20.58 1.42
CA LEU A 171 -10.25 21.36 1.66
C LEU A 171 -10.48 22.87 1.65
N GLU A 172 -11.52 23.36 0.96
CA GLU A 172 -11.91 24.78 0.95
C GLU A 172 -12.23 25.34 2.35
N ARG A 173 -12.52 24.45 3.30
CA ARG A 173 -12.86 24.79 4.68
C ARG A 173 -11.70 24.56 5.65
N GLN A 174 -10.54 24.15 5.16
CA GLN A 174 -9.36 23.87 5.97
C GLN A 174 -8.42 25.08 5.95
N PRO A 175 -7.58 25.26 6.99
CA PRO A 175 -6.53 26.26 6.97
C PRO A 175 -5.58 26.06 5.77
N ASP A 176 -5.07 27.14 5.20
CA ASP A 176 -4.23 27.11 3.98
C ASP A 176 -3.05 26.13 4.10
N GLY A 177 -2.38 26.11 5.26
CA GLY A 177 -1.28 25.18 5.52
C GLY A 177 -1.69 23.70 5.49
N VAL A 178 -2.90 23.38 5.95
CA VAL A 178 -3.47 22.03 5.90
C VAL A 178 -3.85 21.68 4.46
N ALA A 179 -4.56 22.58 3.77
CA ALA A 179 -4.97 22.38 2.38
C ALA A 179 -3.75 22.15 1.45
N ALA A 180 -2.69 22.94 1.61
CA ALA A 180 -1.44 22.79 0.87
C ALA A 180 -0.71 21.47 1.18
N THR A 181 -0.74 21.03 2.44
CA THR A 181 -0.13 19.75 2.85
C THR A 181 -0.90 18.56 2.27
N ILE A 182 -2.24 18.60 2.29
CA ILE A 182 -3.06 17.54 1.69
C ILE A 182 -2.97 17.58 0.16
N GLY A 183 -2.82 18.75 -0.45
CA GLY A 183 -2.51 18.88 -1.88
C GLY A 183 -1.25 18.09 -2.27
N ARG A 184 -0.16 18.28 -1.51
CA ARG A 184 1.10 17.54 -1.70
C ARG A 184 0.96 16.05 -1.43
N LEU A 185 0.21 15.66 -0.38
CA LEU A 185 -0.07 14.27 -0.06
C LEU A 185 -0.78 13.55 -1.22
N ARG A 186 -1.75 14.19 -1.88
CA ARG A 186 -2.45 13.62 -3.04
C ARG A 186 -1.50 13.39 -4.22
N LEU A 187 -0.57 14.30 -4.47
CA LEU A 187 0.46 14.13 -5.50
C LEU A 187 1.44 13.01 -5.15
N LEU A 188 1.85 12.92 -3.88
CA LEU A 188 2.69 11.82 -3.40
C LEU A 188 1.97 10.47 -3.55
N LEU A 189 0.67 10.42 -3.29
CA LEU A 189 -0.13 9.22 -3.49
C LEU A 189 -0.14 8.81 -4.95
N ILE A 190 -0.37 9.72 -5.90
CA ILE A 190 -0.24 9.39 -7.33
C ILE A 190 1.17 8.88 -7.66
N ALA A 191 2.20 9.58 -7.20
CA ALA A 191 3.58 9.22 -7.53
C ALA A 191 3.98 7.86 -6.97
N THR A 192 3.53 7.51 -5.77
CA THR A 192 3.87 6.24 -5.12
C THR A 192 2.94 5.10 -5.52
N TRP A 193 1.64 5.36 -5.70
CA TRP A 193 0.67 4.33 -6.07
C TRP A 193 0.68 4.04 -7.57
N GLY A 194 0.99 5.04 -8.41
CA GLY A 194 1.10 4.88 -9.85
C GLY A 194 2.23 3.93 -10.28
N VAL A 195 3.24 3.71 -9.42
CA VAL A 195 4.30 2.73 -9.67
C VAL A 195 3.74 1.31 -9.78
N TYR A 196 2.73 0.96 -8.97
CA TYR A 196 2.20 -0.41 -8.93
C TYR A 196 1.58 -0.87 -10.26
N PRO A 197 0.62 -0.15 -10.88
CA PRO A 197 0.10 -0.54 -12.18
C PRO A 197 1.12 -0.40 -13.32
N ILE A 198 2.17 0.41 -13.17
CA ILE A 198 3.27 0.48 -14.15
C ILE A 198 4.19 -0.75 -14.05
N SER A 199 4.40 -1.24 -12.82
CA SER A 199 5.24 -2.42 -12.55
C SER A 199 4.53 -3.75 -12.80
N TYR A 200 3.19 -3.73 -12.76
CA TYR A 200 2.32 -4.87 -13.00
C TYR A 200 2.42 -5.29 -14.47
#